data_AF-A0A1E5QEG7-F1
#
_entry.id   AF-A0A1E5QEG7-F1
#
_cell.length_a   1.000
_cell.length_b   1.000
_cell.length_c   1.000
_cell.angle_alpha   90.00
_cell.angle_beta   90.00
_cell.angle_gamma   90.00
#
_symmetry.space_group_name_H-M   'P 1'
#
loop_
_entity.id
_entity.type
_entity.pdbx_description
1 polymer ?
#
loop_
_entity_poly.entity_id
_entity_poly.type
_entity_poly.pdbx_seq_one_letter_code
_entity_poly.pdbx_strand_id
1 'polypeptide(L)' 'MLYNIREIVNQALHTGYLTLEAEEQLRFLLRSKYSWEDLNAFMSLQQAAMSGQVRQESREMRIMQQQAYSTSNAS' A
#
# COMPACT_ATOMS: atom_id res chain seq x y z
N MET A 1 0.83 -11.81 -10.70
CA MET A 1 1.44 -12.16 -9.40
C MET A 1 2.79 -11.48 -9.37
N LEU A 2 3.03 -10.58 -8.43
CA LEU A 2 4.33 -9.89 -8.25
C LEU A 2 5.14 -10.68 -7.22
N TYR A 3 6.43 -10.91 -7.47
CA TYR A 3 7.20 -11.93 -6.75
C TYR A 3 8.18 -11.34 -5.73
N ASN A 4 8.48 -10.04 -5.81
CA ASN A 4 9.42 -9.38 -4.89
C ASN A 4 9.04 -7.93 -4.56
N ILE A 5 9.71 -7.36 -3.55
CA ILE A 5 9.43 -6.01 -3.04
C ILE A 5 9.54 -4.96 -4.16
N ARG A 6 10.58 -5.02 -4.98
CA ARG A 6 10.83 -4.06 -6.07
C ARG A 6 9.75 -4.10 -7.15
N GLU A 7 9.27 -5.28 -7.52
CA GLU A 7 8.18 -5.43 -8.49
C GLU A 7 6.88 -4.82 -7.97
N ILE A 8 6.53 -5.09 -6.70
CA ILE A 8 5.34 -4.51 -6.07
C ILE A 8 5.44 -2.98 -6.01
N VAL A 9 6.59 -2.48 -5.55
CA VAL A 9 6.86 -1.04 -5.48
C VAL A 9 6.75 -0.39 -6.86
N ASN A 10 7.42 -0.96 -7.87
CA ASN A 10 7.43 -0.39 -9.22
C ASN A 10 6.03 -0.38 -9.83
N GLN A 11 5.24 -1.45 -9.64
CA GLN A 11 3.86 -1.47 -10.10
C GLN A 11 3.05 -0.38 -9.40
N ALA A 12 3.14 -0.25 -8.08
CA ALA A 12 2.40 0.77 -7.33
C ALA A 12 2.79 2.20 -7.72
N LEU A 13 4.08 2.45 -7.96
CA LEU A 13 4.57 3.74 -8.44
C LEU A 13 4.10 4.03 -9.88
N HIS A 14 4.01 3.00 -10.73
CA HIS A 14 3.56 3.13 -12.10
C HIS A 14 2.05 3.37 -12.20
N THR A 15 1.25 2.67 -11.40
CA THR A 15 -0.22 2.79 -11.40
C THR A 15 -0.73 3.93 -10.52
N GLY A 16 0.10 4.42 -9.59
CA GLY A 16 -0.33 5.33 -8.52
C GLY A 16 -1.25 4.65 -7.50
N TYR A 17 -1.30 3.31 -7.46
CA TYR A 17 -2.23 2.56 -6.63
C TYR A 17 -1.61 1.28 -6.06
N LEU A 18 -1.73 1.11 -4.74
CA LEU A 18 -1.33 -0.08 -4.01
C LEU A 18 -2.59 -0.83 -3.54
N THR A 19 -2.80 -2.02 -4.08
CA THR A 19 -3.93 -2.89 -3.73
C THR A 19 -3.72 -3.54 -2.36
N LEU A 20 -4.80 -4.01 -1.74
CA LEU A 20 -4.75 -4.74 -0.48
C LEU A 20 -3.89 -6.02 -0.61
N GLU A 21 -4.04 -6.75 -1.72
CA GLU A 21 -3.24 -7.95 -1.99
C GLU A 21 -1.74 -7.62 -2.05
N ALA A 22 -1.37 -6.53 -2.72
CA ALA A 22 0.01 -6.07 -2.82
C ALA A 22 0.56 -5.60 -1.46
N GLU A 23 -0.26 -4.95 -0.63
CA GLU A 23 0.10 -4.60 0.75
C GLU A 23 0.39 -5.83 1.61
N GLU A 24 -0.45 -6.87 1.50
CA GLU A 24 -0.27 -8.12 2.23
C GLU A 24 0.99 -8.87 1.79
N GLN A 25 1.25 -8.91 0.47
CA GLN A 25 2.48 -9.48 -0.07
C GLN A 25 3.72 -8.72 0.40
N LEU A 26 3.71 -7.38 0.35
CA LEU A 26 4.81 -6.56 0.90
C LEU A 26 5.03 -6.86 2.38
N ARG A 27 3.97 -6.97 3.18
CA ARG A 27 4.05 -7.29 4.61
C ARG A 27 4.69 -8.65 4.84
N PHE A 28 4.40 -9.65 4.01
CA PHE A 28 5.04 -10.96 4.09
C PHE A 28 6.52 -10.90 3.72
N LEU A 29 6.85 -10.24 2.60
CA LEU A 29 8.23 -10.14 2.11
C LEU A 29 9.14 -9.33 3.05
N LEU A 30 8.62 -8.29 3.70
CA LEU A 30 9.38 -7.48 4.66
C LEU A 30 9.67 -8.19 5.99
N ARG A 31 9.03 -9.33 6.26
CA ARG A 31 9.30 -10.15 7.46
C ARG A 31 10.51 -11.07 7.29
N SER A 32 10.93 -11.35 6.06
CA SER A 32 12.12 -12.16 5.77
C SER A 32 13.33 -11.25 5.49
N LYS A 33 14.51 -11.85 5.26
CA LYS A 33 15.69 -11.07 4.84
C LYS A 33 15.43 -10.44 3.48
N TYR A 34 15.60 -9.13 3.39
CA TYR A 34 15.53 -8.36 2.16
C TYR A 34 16.85 -7.64 1.90
N SER A 35 17.11 -7.30 0.63
CA SER A 35 18.33 -6.59 0.25
C SER A 35 18.24 -5.09 0.53
N TRP A 36 19.35 -4.37 0.43
CA TRP A 36 19.35 -2.92 0.57
C TRP A 36 18.53 -2.23 -0.53
N GLU A 37 18.53 -2.78 -1.74
CA GLU A 37 17.73 -2.31 -2.87
C GLU A 37 16.22 -2.49 -2.61
N ASP A 38 15.82 -3.60 -1.99
CA ASP A 38 14.44 -3.82 -1.59
C ASP A 38 14.00 -2.83 -0.51
N LEU A 39 14.88 -2.52 0.46
CA LEU A 39 14.63 -1.48 1.45
C LEU A 39 14.45 -0.10 0.79
N ASN A 40 15.35 0.27 -0.13
CA ASN A 40 15.30 1.55 -0.81
C ASN A 40 14.03 1.68 -1.68
N ALA A 41 13.62 0.61 -2.35
CA ALA A 41 12.37 0.56 -3.08
C ALA A 41 11.17 0.75 -2.14
N PHE A 42 11.16 0.05 -1.01
CA PHE A 42 10.10 0.22 -0.02
C PHE A 42 10.02 1.65 0.54
N MET A 43 11.17 2.29 0.82
CA MET A 43 11.20 3.70 1.25
C MET A 43 10.65 4.66 0.19
N SER A 44 10.94 4.40 -1.08
CA SER A 44 10.39 5.18 -2.21
C SER A 44 8.86 5.06 -2.27
N LEU A 45 8.32 3.85 -2.06
CA LEU A 45 6.88 3.62 -1.96
C LEU A 45 6.25 4.35 -0.77
N GLN A 46 6.89 4.33 0.41
CA GLN A 46 6.39 5.07 1.58
C GLN A 46 6.33 6.57 1.30
N GLN A 47 7.38 7.15 0.70
CA GLN A 47 7.42 8.55 0.33
C GLN A 47 6.33 8.92 -0.67
N ALA A 48 6.13 8.09 -1.71
CA ALA A 48 5.10 8.30 -2.72
C ALA A 48 3.68 8.20 -2.14
N ALA A 49 3.47 7.32 -1.16
CA ALA A 49 2.19 7.26 -0.46
C ALA A 49 1.95 8.49 0.44
N MET A 50 2.99 8.96 1.14
CA MET A 50 2.90 10.15 1.99
C MET A 50 2.68 11.43 1.19
N SER A 51 3.24 11.53 -0.01
CA SER A 51 3.03 12.66 -0.93
C SER A 51 1.69 12.58 -1.70
N GLY A 52 0.94 11.48 -1.56
CA GLY A 52 -0.31 11.25 -2.27
C GLY A 52 -0.15 10.81 -3.72
N GLN A 53 1.08 10.54 -4.18
CA GLN A 53 1.35 9.98 -5.51
C GLN A 53 0.90 8.51 -5.63
N VAL A 54 0.88 7.78 -4.53
CA VAL A 54 0.35 6.41 -4.46
C VAL A 54 -0.79 6.35 -3.45
N ARG A 55 -1.97 5.98 -3.94
CA ARG A 55 -3.14 5.69 -3.11
C ARG A 55 -3.08 4.25 -2.59
N GLN A 56 -3.64 4.02 -1.41
CA GLN A 56 -3.62 2.72 -0.72
C GLN A 56 -5.05 2.25 -0.49
N GLU A 57 -5.38 1.07 -0.99
CA GLU A 57 -6.73 0.49 -0.87
C GLU A 57 -7.16 0.34 0.59
N SER A 58 -6.25 -0.06 1.48
CA SER A 58 -6.56 -0.24 2.90
C SER A 58 -6.98 1.06 3.59
N ARG A 59 -6.40 2.20 3.19
CA ARG A 59 -6.75 3.53 3.73
C ARG A 59 -8.11 3.97 3.21
N GLU A 60 -8.40 3.72 1.94
CA GLU A 60 -9.68 4.07 1.33
C GLU A 60 -10.82 3.27 1.95
N MET A 61 -10.64 1.96 2.12
CA MET A 61 -11.62 1.11 2.81
C MET A 61 -11.88 1.58 4.24
N ARG A 62 -10.84 1.98 4.98
CA ARG A 62 -11.00 2.52 6.34
C ARG A 62 -11.84 3.81 6.35
N ILE A 63 -11.58 4.71 5.41
CA ILE A 63 -12.34 5.95 5.27
C ILE A 63 -13.81 5.64 4.94
N MET A 64 -14.06 4.73 3.99
CA MET A 64 -15.41 4.32 3.61
C MET A 64 -16.17 3.67 4.77
N GLN A 65 -15.52 2.79 5.54
CA GLN A 65 -16.12 2.18 6.73
C GLN A 65 -16.51 3.25 7.76
N GLN A 66 -15.62 4.20 8.07
CA GLN A 66 -15.89 5.28 9.03
C GLN A 66 -17.06 6.18 8.59
N GLN A 67 -17.19 6.46 7.29
CA GLN A 67 -18.30 7.22 6.74
C GLN A 67 -19.63 6.45 6.82
N ALA A 68 -19.62 5.15 6.53
CA ALA A 68 -20.79 4.29 6.67
C ALA A 68 -21.30 4.26 8.13
N TYR A 69 -20.40 4.11 9.11
CA TYR A 69 -20.76 4.15 10.53
C TYR A 69 -21.32 5.50 10.99
N SER A 70 -20.83 6.61 10.42
CA SER A 70 -21.31 7.95 10.75
C SER A 70 -22.70 8.23 10.17
N THR A 71 -23.01 7.67 8.99
CA THR A 71 -24.31 7.82 8.32
C THR A 71 -25.38 6.96 8.99
N SER A 72 -25.04 5.76 9.46
CA SER A 72 -25.98 4.84 10.11
C SER A 72 -26.41 5.30 11.52
N ASN A 73 -25.59 6.07 12.22
CA ASN A 73 -25.89 6.57 13.57
C ASN A 73 -26.57 7.95 13.58
N ALA A 74 -26.77 8.56 12.41
CA ALA A 74 -27.38 9.88 12.25
C ALA A 74 -28.83 9.84 11.73
N SER A 75 -29.42 8.64 11.59
CA SER A 75 -30.81 8.37 11.17
C SER A 75 -31.57 7.70 12.30
#